data_AF-A0A259D0B9-F1
#
_entry.id   AF-A0A259D0B9-F1
#
_cell.length_a   1.000
_cell.length_b   1.000
_cell.length_c   1.000
_cell.angle_alpha   90.00
_cell.angle_beta   90.00
_cell.angle_gamma   90.00
#
_symmetry.space_group_name_H-M   'P 1'
#
loop_
_entity.id
_entity.type
_entity.pdbx_description
1 polymer ?
#
loop_
_entity_poly.entity_id
_entity_poly.type
_entity_poly.pdbx_seq_one_letter_code
_entity_poly.pdbx_strand_id
1 'polypeptide(L)'
;MLAKIPGDYTFTSNGANLTLTGTFNGLAQSQTVTVADATANDVAGGNKTTDQTLNFDTFGIKLNLSSTRAAGDKLLGSAIATQISAAGDLTVNGVGSEITDVRLSGVAPGTYTLTYDSATDKVSMAGTVNGVATTQAVALSEGVANTTQTLNFSAFGAQIDIKSYQDHGAAFIGEELITLDGGSPSGDGELVVSSGANSALKFQSGPSSDAFIQIDTLNVQTGTTGTNAGQASEMMTLGTRITGSAAGNLGTLGSTNTIEQWQTAFKNAAAAVDNAIEYISTKRATFGSQMNRLSYVSTNLQAQSTNLQQSRSAMMDTDFAAETAKLTKGQIMQQAATAMLAQANQMPNVILSLLK
;
A
#
# COMPACT_ATOMS: atom_id res chain seq x y z
N MET A 1 3.49 1.27 16.96
CA MET A 1 4.70 1.95 17.48
C MET A 1 4.24 3.38 17.81
N LEU A 2 4.19 3.74 19.09
CA LEU A 2 3.70 5.06 19.53
C LEU A 2 4.53 6.16 18.86
N ALA A 3 3.86 7.14 18.25
CA ALA A 3 4.51 8.27 17.60
C ALA A 3 5.45 8.95 18.61
N LYS A 4 6.72 9.12 18.26
CA LYS A 4 7.69 9.84 19.09
C LYS A 4 7.38 11.32 18.98
N ILE A 5 6.93 11.92 20.08
CA ILE A 5 6.37 13.27 20.07
C ILE A 5 7.46 14.30 20.35
N PRO A 6 7.68 15.26 19.43
CA PRO A 6 8.61 16.34 19.67
C PRO A 6 8.19 17.14 20.91
N GLY A 7 9.15 17.50 21.75
CA GLY A 7 8.88 18.26 22.95
C GLY A 7 10.08 18.31 23.90
N ASP A 8 10.02 19.27 24.81
CA ASP A 8 10.96 19.37 25.93
C ASP A 8 10.41 18.56 27.10
N TYR A 9 11.22 17.62 27.58
CA TYR A 9 10.88 16.78 28.70
C TYR A 9 11.93 16.89 29.80
N THR A 10 11.47 17.08 31.03
CA THR A 10 12.35 17.23 32.20
C THR A 10 12.32 15.96 33.05
N PHE A 11 13.50 15.43 33.36
CA PHE A 11 13.66 14.33 34.31
C PHE A 11 13.89 14.86 35.73
N THR A 12 13.16 14.33 36.70
CA THR A 12 13.38 14.57 38.13
C THR A 12 13.50 13.25 38.86
N SER A 13 14.41 13.16 39.84
CA SER A 13 14.65 11.91 40.58
C SER A 13 14.30 12.07 42.06
N ASN A 14 13.68 11.03 42.65
CA ASN A 14 13.49 10.90 44.09
C ASN A 14 13.87 9.48 44.52
N GLY A 15 15.07 9.33 45.09
CA GLY A 15 15.66 8.01 45.31
C GLY A 15 15.84 7.27 43.98
N ALA A 16 15.46 6.00 43.93
CA ALA A 16 15.52 5.19 42.71
C ALA A 16 14.40 5.50 41.70
N ASN A 17 13.44 6.36 42.04
CA ASN A 17 12.34 6.70 41.15
C ASN A 17 12.74 7.88 40.25
N LEU A 18 12.62 7.68 38.94
CA LEU A 18 12.84 8.69 37.92
C LEU A 18 11.51 9.10 37.31
N THR A 19 11.18 10.38 37.39
CA THR A 19 9.93 10.96 36.87
C THR A 19 10.24 11.80 35.65
N LEU A 20 9.57 11.51 34.54
CA LEU A 20 9.58 12.34 33.34
C LEU A 20 8.34 13.22 33.33
N THR A 21 8.54 14.52 33.16
CA THR A 21 7.48 15.52 33.01
C THR A 21 7.61 16.20 31.65
N GLY A 22 6.48 16.51 31.01
CA GLY A 22 6.47 17.20 29.73
C GLY A 22 5.06 17.43 29.23
N THR A 23 4.92 18.05 28.06
CA THR A 23 3.61 18.30 27.46
C THR A 23 3.32 17.25 26.40
N PHE A 24 2.18 16.55 26.53
CA PHE A 24 1.70 15.58 25.55
C PHE A 24 0.31 16.02 25.07
N ASN A 25 0.14 16.20 23.76
CA ASN A 25 -1.11 16.71 23.15
C ASN A 25 -1.61 18.02 23.77
N GLY A 26 -0.69 18.94 24.11
CA GLY A 26 -1.02 20.24 24.69
C GLY A 26 -1.38 20.21 26.18
N LEU A 27 -1.28 19.06 26.85
CA LEU A 27 -1.53 18.90 28.28
C LEU A 27 -0.25 18.49 29.01
N ALA A 28 0.00 19.09 30.16
CA ALA A 28 1.09 18.67 31.03
C ALA A 28 0.83 17.25 31.56
N GLN A 29 1.79 16.36 31.38
CA GLN A 29 1.76 14.97 31.83
C GLN A 29 3.01 14.67 32.66
N SER A 30 2.93 13.61 33.47
CA SER A 30 4.03 13.11 34.29
C SER A 30 3.96 11.60 34.42
N GLN A 31 5.10 10.91 34.34
CA GLN A 31 5.20 9.48 34.60
C GLN A 31 6.46 9.15 35.36
N THR A 32 6.31 8.35 36.42
CA THR A 32 7.42 7.86 37.25
C THR A 32 7.72 6.40 36.96
N VAL A 33 9.00 6.07 36.80
CA VAL A 33 9.50 4.71 36.64
C VAL A 33 10.61 4.47 37.67
N THR A 34 10.65 3.29 38.28
CA THR A 34 11.72 2.91 39.22
C THR A 34 12.93 2.35 38.48
N VAL A 35 14.10 2.93 38.71
CA VAL A 35 15.39 2.48 38.19
C VAL A 35 15.94 1.39 39.10
N ALA A 36 16.20 0.21 38.55
CA ALA A 36 16.81 -0.88 39.34
C ALA A 36 18.32 -0.72 39.44
N ASP A 37 18.92 -1.29 40.49
CA ASP A 37 20.37 -1.29 40.70
C ASP A 37 21.11 -2.02 39.58
N ALA A 38 22.24 -1.47 39.13
CA ALA A 38 23.14 -2.13 38.19
C ALA A 38 24.19 -2.93 38.97
N THR A 39 23.95 -4.23 39.11
CA THR A 39 24.85 -5.17 39.81
C THR A 39 25.62 -6.06 38.84
N ALA A 40 26.95 -6.00 38.88
CA ALA A 40 27.81 -6.94 38.17
C ALA A 40 28.02 -8.20 39.02
N ASN A 41 27.09 -9.16 38.93
CA ASN A 41 27.25 -10.47 39.56
C ASN A 41 27.96 -11.42 38.59
N ASP A 42 29.27 -11.26 38.44
CA ASP A 42 30.12 -12.21 37.71
C ASP A 42 31.09 -12.90 38.69
N VAL A 43 31.06 -14.22 38.69
CA VAL A 43 31.86 -15.08 39.57
C VAL A 43 33.31 -15.19 39.07
N ALA A 44 33.58 -14.76 37.83
CA ALA A 44 34.87 -14.91 37.17
C ALA A 44 35.77 -13.65 37.20
N GLY A 45 35.43 -12.62 37.97
CA GLY A 45 36.27 -11.42 38.15
C GLY A 45 36.30 -10.44 36.97
N GLY A 46 35.53 -10.68 35.91
CA GLY A 46 35.45 -9.83 34.72
C GLY A 46 34.45 -8.68 34.84
N ASN A 47 34.54 -7.70 33.94
CA ASN A 47 33.54 -6.64 33.82
C ASN A 47 32.26 -7.19 33.18
N LYS A 48 31.09 -6.86 33.73
CA LYS A 48 29.78 -7.25 33.19
C LYS A 48 28.97 -6.03 32.82
N THR A 49 28.37 -6.07 31.63
CA THR A 49 27.37 -5.09 31.19
C THR A 49 26.00 -5.50 31.66
N THR A 50 25.31 -4.60 32.34
CA THR A 50 23.89 -4.73 32.68
C THR A 50 23.09 -3.72 31.88
N ASP A 51 22.08 -4.21 31.16
CA ASP A 51 21.15 -3.38 30.41
C ASP A 51 19.80 -3.29 31.12
N GLN A 52 19.20 -2.10 31.10
CA GLN A 52 17.90 -1.84 31.68
C GLN A 52 17.13 -0.88 30.77
N THR A 53 15.88 -1.22 30.47
CA THR A 53 14.98 -0.34 29.71
C THR A 53 13.95 0.28 30.65
N LEU A 54 13.93 1.61 30.70
CA LEU A 54 12.89 2.40 31.37
C LEU A 54 11.84 2.82 30.34
N ASN A 55 10.60 2.40 30.53
CA ASN A 55 9.51 2.71 29.61
C ASN A 55 8.65 3.84 30.17
N PHE A 56 8.65 4.97 29.47
CA PHE A 56 7.76 6.10 29.72
C PHE A 56 6.61 6.08 28.70
N ASP A 57 5.77 5.04 28.78
CA ASP A 57 4.70 4.75 27.82
C ASP A 57 3.68 5.89 27.68
N THR A 58 3.44 6.69 28.73
CA THR A 58 2.58 7.89 28.66
C THR A 58 3.06 8.88 27.60
N PHE A 59 4.38 8.94 27.40
CA PHE A 59 5.02 9.80 26.41
C PHE A 59 5.48 9.04 25.16
N GLY A 60 5.32 7.71 25.13
CA GLY A 60 5.87 6.86 24.07
C GLY A 60 7.40 6.80 24.03
N ILE A 61 8.09 7.16 25.12
CA ILE A 61 9.55 7.25 25.20
C ILE A 61 10.11 6.01 25.91
N LYS A 62 11.23 5.48 25.41
CA LYS A 62 12.01 4.41 26.07
C LYS A 62 13.44 4.87 26.26
N LEU A 63 13.95 4.75 27.48
CA LEU A 63 15.34 5.00 27.79
C LEU A 63 16.06 3.68 28.05
N ASN A 64 16.97 3.30 27.15
CA ASN A 64 17.82 2.14 27.33
C ASN A 64 19.10 2.57 28.03
N LEU A 65 19.34 2.02 29.21
CA LEU A 65 20.53 2.24 30.02
C LEU A 65 21.42 1.02 29.92
N SER A 66 22.69 1.23 29.65
CA SER A 66 23.71 0.18 29.66
C SER A 66 24.84 0.61 30.60
N SER A 67 25.30 -0.31 31.43
CA SER A 67 26.34 -0.03 32.40
C SER A 67 27.28 -1.22 32.52
N THR A 68 28.55 -1.03 32.16
CA THR A 68 29.62 -2.02 32.31
C THR A 68 30.41 -1.77 33.59
N ARG A 69 30.45 -2.74 34.50
CA ARG A 69 31.07 -2.58 35.83
C ARG A 69 31.92 -3.78 36.21
N ALA A 70 32.94 -3.58 37.05
CA ALA A 70 33.80 -4.67 37.51
C ALA A 70 33.02 -5.65 38.42
N ALA A 71 33.48 -6.90 38.50
CA ALA A 71 32.83 -7.93 39.30
C ALA A 71 32.70 -7.51 40.78
N GLY A 72 31.50 -7.71 41.34
CA GLY A 72 31.20 -7.37 42.74
C GLY A 72 30.80 -5.92 42.97
N ASP A 73 31.02 -5.03 42.01
CA ASP A 73 30.57 -3.65 42.12
C ASP A 73 29.05 -3.55 42.00
N LYS A 74 28.45 -2.63 42.76
CA LYS A 74 27.02 -2.24 42.65
C LYS A 74 26.84 -0.72 42.46
N LEU A 75 26.06 -0.31 41.46
CA LEU A 75 25.60 1.07 41.31
C LEU A 75 24.12 1.11 41.66
N LEU A 76 23.77 1.89 42.68
CA LEU A 76 22.40 1.98 43.15
C LEU A 76 21.53 2.70 42.10
N GLY A 77 20.30 2.23 41.90
CA GLY A 77 19.31 2.84 41.02
C GLY A 77 19.04 4.29 41.40
N SER A 78 19.18 4.65 42.68
CA SER A 78 19.11 6.04 43.15
C SER A 78 20.24 6.93 42.62
N ALA A 79 21.46 6.40 42.52
CA ALA A 79 22.59 7.12 41.93
C ALA A 79 22.39 7.28 40.42
N ILE A 80 21.89 6.25 39.74
CA ILE A 80 21.57 6.29 38.31
C ILE A 80 20.48 7.32 38.04
N ALA A 81 19.37 7.28 38.78
CA ALA A 81 18.27 8.23 38.63
C ALA A 81 18.73 9.68 38.87
N THR A 82 19.57 9.91 39.87
CA THR A 82 20.15 11.23 40.17
C THR A 82 21.05 11.73 39.05
N GLN A 83 21.85 10.85 38.43
CA GLN A 83 22.68 11.22 37.30
C GLN A 83 21.86 11.56 36.05
N ILE A 84 20.80 10.79 35.77
CA ILE A 84 19.92 11.06 34.61
C ILE A 84 19.18 12.38 34.79
N SER A 85 18.64 12.67 35.99
CA SER A 85 17.97 13.95 36.26
C SER A 85 18.93 15.14 36.25
N ALA A 86 20.20 14.94 36.62
CA ALA A 86 21.24 15.97 36.55
C ALA A 86 21.78 16.21 35.12
N ALA A 87 21.59 15.26 34.19
CA ALA A 87 22.04 15.38 32.81
C ALA A 87 21.24 16.43 31.99
N GLY A 88 20.18 17.01 32.56
CA GLY A 88 19.41 18.11 31.98
C GLY A 88 18.16 17.65 31.22
N ASP A 89 17.46 18.62 30.61
CA ASP A 89 16.26 18.37 29.84
C ASP A 89 16.55 17.51 28.59
N LEU A 90 15.67 16.56 28.32
CA LEU A 90 15.67 15.80 27.09
C LEU A 90 14.85 16.56 26.05
N THR A 91 15.53 17.24 25.14
CA THR A 91 14.90 17.73 23.91
C THR A 91 14.79 16.58 22.92
N VAL A 92 13.58 16.06 22.75
CA VAL A 92 13.30 15.10 21.68
C VAL A 92 13.02 15.92 20.42
N ASN A 93 14.04 16.10 19.59
CA ASN A 93 13.84 16.56 18.21
C ASN A 93 13.08 15.44 17.49
N GLY A 94 11.78 15.64 17.27
CA GLY A 94 10.93 14.65 16.61
C GLY A 94 11.42 14.41 15.18
N VAL A 95 12.21 13.35 14.98
CA VAL A 95 12.37 12.74 13.67
C VAL A 95 11.12 11.89 13.46
N GLY A 96 10.06 12.55 13.01
CA GLY A 96 8.80 11.92 12.64
C GLY A 96 8.80 11.70 11.14
N SER A 97 8.88 10.44 10.71
CA SER A 97 8.67 10.00 9.33
C SER A 97 7.43 10.68 8.75
N GLU A 98 7.61 11.64 7.84
CA GLU A 98 6.53 12.46 7.27
C GLU A 98 6.05 11.96 5.90
N ILE A 99 6.69 10.92 5.37
CA ILE A 99 6.23 10.20 4.19
C ILE A 99 5.54 8.91 4.65
N THR A 100 4.21 8.87 4.56
CA THR A 100 3.42 7.70 4.98
C THR A 100 3.40 6.57 3.96
N ASP A 101 3.76 6.84 2.70
CA ASP A 101 3.73 5.85 1.63
C ASP A 101 4.56 6.33 0.42
N VAL A 102 5.56 5.55 0.02
CA VAL A 102 6.25 5.71 -1.28
C VAL A 102 5.94 4.47 -2.08
N ARG A 103 5.03 4.62 -3.05
CA ARG A 103 4.63 3.52 -3.93
C ARG A 103 5.33 3.69 -5.26
N LEU A 104 6.26 2.79 -5.54
CA LEU A 104 6.79 2.61 -6.89
C LEU A 104 5.84 1.69 -7.66
N SER A 105 5.34 2.15 -8.80
CA SER A 105 4.48 1.35 -9.69
C SER A 105 5.05 1.30 -11.10
N GLY A 106 4.89 0.16 -11.79
CA GLY A 106 5.21 0.03 -13.23
C GLY A 106 6.64 -0.40 -13.61
N VAL A 107 7.55 -0.62 -12.65
CA VAL A 107 8.95 -0.97 -12.93
C VAL A 107 9.21 -2.49 -12.87
N ALA A 108 10.16 -2.98 -13.67
CA ALA A 108 10.64 -4.36 -13.61
C ALA A 108 11.47 -4.63 -12.31
N PRO A 109 11.55 -5.87 -11.81
CA PRO A 109 12.37 -6.18 -10.64
C PRO A 109 13.86 -5.87 -10.86
N GLY A 110 14.51 -5.21 -9.89
CA GLY A 110 15.92 -4.85 -9.95
C GLY A 110 16.32 -3.91 -8.81
N THR A 111 17.62 -3.69 -8.66
CA THR A 111 18.16 -2.64 -7.77
C THR A 111 18.09 -1.30 -8.50
N TYR A 112 17.43 -0.33 -7.88
CA TYR A 112 17.36 1.04 -8.34
C TYR A 112 17.89 1.95 -7.24
N THR A 113 18.82 2.83 -7.61
CA THR A 113 19.34 3.85 -6.70
C THR A 113 18.54 5.12 -6.92
N LEU A 114 17.94 5.64 -5.84
CA LEU A 114 17.37 6.97 -5.83
C LEU A 114 18.38 7.94 -5.21
N THR A 115 18.58 9.06 -5.88
CA THR A 115 19.41 10.17 -5.38
C THR A 115 18.62 11.45 -5.48
N TYR A 116 18.78 12.33 -4.50
CA TYR A 116 18.21 13.67 -4.52
C TYR A 116 19.34 14.69 -4.68
N ASP A 117 19.16 15.64 -5.58
CA ASP A 117 20.05 16.78 -5.79
C ASP A 117 19.41 18.05 -5.23
N SER A 118 19.89 18.47 -4.06
CA SER A 118 19.40 19.64 -3.34
C SER A 118 19.73 20.99 -4.00
N ALA A 119 20.63 21.00 -4.99
CA ALA A 119 20.91 22.22 -5.75
C ALA A 119 19.93 22.42 -6.91
N THR A 120 19.32 21.34 -7.42
CA THR A 120 18.42 21.40 -8.58
C THR A 120 16.99 20.95 -8.30
N ASP A 121 16.69 20.57 -7.05
CA ASP A 121 15.42 19.99 -6.62
C ASP A 121 15.00 18.80 -7.49
N LYS A 122 15.94 17.90 -7.82
CA LYS A 122 15.68 16.74 -8.68
C LYS A 122 15.90 15.43 -7.96
N VAL A 123 14.98 14.50 -8.15
CA VAL A 123 15.18 13.09 -7.81
C VAL A 123 15.64 12.37 -9.06
N SER A 124 16.78 11.70 -8.97
CA SER A 124 17.32 10.86 -10.02
C SER A 124 17.16 9.40 -9.65
N MET A 125 16.59 8.61 -10.56
CA MET A 125 16.58 7.16 -10.46
C MET A 125 17.61 6.60 -11.42
N ALA A 126 18.51 5.77 -10.91
CA ALA A 126 19.52 5.05 -11.67
C ALA A 126 19.29 3.54 -11.55
N GLY A 127 19.46 2.81 -12.65
CA GLY A 127 19.30 1.36 -12.68
C GLY A 127 19.60 0.80 -14.06
N THR A 128 19.23 -0.45 -14.30
CA THR A 128 19.37 -1.07 -15.63
C THR A 128 18.02 -1.29 -16.28
N VAL A 129 17.86 -0.83 -17.52
CA VAL A 129 16.67 -1.08 -18.35
C VAL A 129 17.13 -1.88 -19.56
N ASN A 130 16.62 -3.10 -19.71
CA ASN A 130 17.03 -4.02 -20.78
C ASN A 130 18.55 -4.26 -20.86
N GLY A 131 19.24 -4.29 -19.70
CA GLY A 131 20.69 -4.50 -19.61
C GLY A 131 21.56 -3.26 -19.89
N VAL A 132 20.95 -2.09 -20.14
CA VAL A 132 21.66 -0.82 -20.31
C VAL A 132 21.53 0.01 -19.03
N ALA A 133 22.64 0.57 -18.56
CA ALA A 133 22.62 1.52 -17.45
C ALA A 133 21.87 2.79 -17.87
N THR A 134 20.78 3.09 -17.17
CA THR A 134 19.88 4.21 -17.44
C THR A 134 19.83 5.08 -16.19
N THR A 135 19.74 6.39 -16.38
CA THR A 135 19.49 7.36 -15.31
C THR A 135 18.49 8.39 -15.81
N GLN A 136 17.49 8.71 -14.99
CA GLN A 136 16.51 9.74 -15.29
C GLN A 136 16.30 10.61 -14.06
N ALA A 137 16.37 11.92 -14.25
CA ALA A 137 16.09 12.91 -13.23
C ALA A 137 14.72 13.54 -13.46
N VAL A 138 13.94 13.69 -12.40
CA VAL A 138 12.62 14.33 -12.39
C VAL A 138 12.64 15.45 -11.35
N ALA A 139 12.11 16.61 -11.70
CA ALA A 139 12.01 17.74 -10.76
C ALA A 139 10.95 17.47 -9.70
N LEU A 140 11.31 17.72 -8.45
CA LEU A 140 10.40 17.88 -7.33
C LEU A 140 9.84 19.31 -7.36
N SER A 141 8.57 19.43 -7.00
CA SER A 141 7.92 20.70 -6.72
C SER A 141 7.70 20.84 -5.21
N GLU A 142 7.41 22.06 -4.76
CA GLU A 142 6.89 22.27 -3.41
C GLU A 142 5.61 21.42 -3.22
N GLY A 143 5.53 20.72 -2.10
CA GLY A 143 4.38 19.92 -1.73
C GLY A 143 3.30 20.81 -1.14
N VAL A 144 2.07 20.66 -1.64
CA VAL A 144 0.88 21.29 -1.07
C VAL A 144 0.20 20.28 -0.15
N ALA A 145 -0.25 20.73 1.01
CA ALA A 145 -0.94 19.94 2.00
C ALA A 145 -2.06 19.09 1.37
N ASN A 146 -2.08 17.80 1.70
CA ASN A 146 -3.06 16.80 1.25
C ASN A 146 -3.15 16.62 -0.28
N THR A 147 -2.13 17.05 -1.01
CA THR A 147 -2.06 16.90 -2.46
C THR A 147 -1.04 15.81 -2.83
N THR A 148 -1.31 15.09 -3.92
CA THR A 148 -0.35 14.09 -4.45
C THR A 148 0.51 14.74 -5.51
N GLN A 149 1.83 14.68 -5.33
CA GLN A 149 2.80 14.98 -6.35
C GLN A 149 3.31 13.67 -6.93
N THR A 150 3.42 13.60 -8.26
CA THR A 150 3.76 12.37 -8.95
C THR A 150 5.04 12.54 -9.74
N LEU A 151 6.08 11.79 -9.39
CA LEU A 151 7.35 11.73 -10.12
C LEU A 151 7.29 10.60 -11.15
N ASN A 152 7.43 10.94 -12.43
CA ASN A 152 7.33 9.98 -13.52
C ASN A 152 8.71 9.65 -14.10
N PHE A 153 9.20 8.46 -13.80
CA PHE A 153 10.43 7.90 -14.35
C PHE A 153 10.13 7.04 -15.58
N SER A 154 9.63 7.70 -16.63
CA SER A 154 9.24 7.09 -17.91
C SER A 154 10.33 6.23 -18.59
N ALA A 155 11.61 6.54 -18.39
CA ALA A 155 12.72 5.74 -18.93
C ALA A 155 12.77 4.33 -18.32
N PHE A 156 12.19 4.18 -17.13
CA PHE A 156 12.07 2.93 -16.39
C PHE A 156 10.63 2.39 -16.38
N GLY A 157 9.67 3.11 -16.97
CA GLY A 157 8.24 2.80 -16.87
C GLY A 157 7.67 2.97 -15.46
N ALA A 158 8.35 3.72 -14.59
CA ALA A 158 8.03 3.78 -13.18
C ALA A 158 7.38 5.11 -12.77
N GLN A 159 6.54 5.07 -11.73
CA GLN A 159 5.95 6.25 -11.12
C GLN A 159 6.05 6.18 -9.60
N ILE A 160 6.39 7.32 -8.98
CA ILE A 160 6.41 7.51 -7.53
C ILE A 160 5.39 8.58 -7.17
N ASP A 161 4.39 8.21 -6.39
CA ASP A 161 3.44 9.15 -5.80
C ASP A 161 3.93 9.57 -4.41
N ILE A 162 3.99 10.88 -4.18
CA ILE A 162 4.37 11.51 -2.93
C ILE A 162 3.14 12.27 -2.43
N LYS A 163 2.70 11.95 -1.21
CA LYS A 163 1.61 12.65 -0.53
C LYS A 163 2.14 13.28 0.75
N SER A 164 1.98 14.58 0.88
CA SER A 164 2.34 15.33 2.07
C SER A 164 1.07 15.79 2.77
N TYR A 165 1.02 15.74 4.11
CA TYR A 165 -0.15 16.19 4.87
C TYR A 165 -0.16 17.71 5.12
N GLN A 166 0.99 18.37 4.97
CA GLN A 166 1.21 19.79 5.15
C GLN A 166 1.95 20.36 3.92
N ASP A 167 2.13 21.67 3.87
CA ASP A 167 2.97 22.30 2.85
C ASP A 167 4.45 22.07 3.19
N HIS A 168 5.24 21.61 2.22
CA HIS A 168 6.69 21.39 2.38
C HIS A 168 7.47 21.88 1.16
N GLY A 169 8.67 22.41 1.40
CA GLY A 169 9.60 22.75 0.33
C GLY A 169 10.08 21.50 -0.42
N ALA A 170 10.39 21.64 -1.71
CA ALA A 170 10.90 20.54 -2.55
C ALA A 170 12.13 19.84 -1.93
N ALA A 171 13.01 20.62 -1.28
CA ALA A 171 14.17 20.10 -0.59
C ALA A 171 13.87 19.22 0.62
N PHE A 172 12.88 19.60 1.42
CA PHE A 172 12.45 18.77 2.54
C PHE A 172 11.90 17.41 2.04
N ILE A 173 11.11 17.45 0.97
CA ILE A 173 10.51 16.25 0.36
C ILE A 173 11.60 15.35 -0.25
N GLY A 174 12.57 15.93 -0.94
CA GLY A 174 13.66 15.20 -1.57
C GLY A 174 14.58 14.48 -0.58
N GLU A 175 14.94 15.14 0.52
CA GLU A 175 15.75 14.57 1.60
C GLU A 175 15.00 13.45 2.36
N GLU A 176 13.72 13.63 2.67
CA GLU A 176 12.90 12.57 3.27
C GLU A 176 12.71 11.36 2.32
N LEU A 177 12.58 11.59 1.01
CA LEU A 177 12.38 10.52 0.03
C LEU A 177 13.58 9.56 -0.07
N ILE A 178 14.81 10.07 0.05
CA ILE A 178 16.02 9.23 0.00
C ILE A 178 16.37 8.56 1.33
N THR A 179 15.77 9.03 2.43
CA THR A 179 15.96 8.46 3.77
C THR A 179 14.88 7.45 4.15
N LEU A 180 13.85 7.27 3.32
CA LEU A 180 12.79 6.28 3.51
C LEU A 180 13.30 4.86 3.19
N ASP A 181 14.06 4.30 4.12
CA ASP A 181 14.65 2.96 4.07
C ASP A 181 13.56 1.87 4.13
N GLY A 182 13.49 1.07 3.06
CA GLY A 182 12.72 -0.18 2.96
C GLY A 182 13.42 -1.38 3.58
N GLY A 183 14.26 -1.21 4.61
CA GLY A 183 14.76 -2.27 5.47
C GLY A 183 16.24 -2.63 5.29
N SER A 184 17.10 -1.91 6.02
CA SER A 184 18.34 -2.34 6.71
C SER A 184 19.57 -1.51 6.30
N PRO A 185 20.34 -0.96 7.27
CA PRO A 185 21.31 0.10 7.00
C PRO A 185 22.66 -0.48 6.58
N SER A 186 23.13 -0.17 5.37
CA SER A 186 24.55 0.09 5.04
C SER A 186 24.77 0.30 3.54
N GLY A 187 24.52 1.52 3.07
CA GLY A 187 24.74 1.95 1.69
C GLY A 187 23.71 3.00 1.27
N ASP A 188 24.00 3.78 0.22
CA ASP A 188 23.10 4.76 -0.39
C ASP A 188 21.65 4.24 -0.45
N GLY A 189 20.64 5.10 -0.22
CA GLY A 189 19.22 4.74 -0.11
C GLY A 189 18.73 3.85 -1.26
N GLU A 190 18.75 2.53 -1.03
CA GLU A 190 18.33 1.52 -1.99
C GLU A 190 16.85 1.18 -1.74
N LEU A 191 15.99 1.52 -2.70
CA LEU A 191 14.60 1.06 -2.68
C LEU A 191 14.55 -0.38 -3.19
N VAL A 192 14.55 -1.34 -2.26
CA VAL A 192 14.38 -2.76 -2.59
C VAL A 192 12.91 -3.02 -2.92
N VAL A 193 12.60 -3.10 -4.22
CA VAL A 193 11.32 -3.65 -4.69
C VAL A 193 11.32 -5.15 -4.45
N SER A 194 11.01 -5.56 -3.22
CA SER A 194 10.85 -6.97 -2.90
C SER A 194 9.67 -7.54 -3.68
N SER A 195 9.89 -8.70 -4.31
CA SER A 195 8.90 -9.35 -5.16
C SER A 195 7.67 -9.76 -4.32
N GLY A 196 6.53 -9.12 -4.56
CA GLY A 196 5.35 -9.36 -3.73
C GLY A 196 4.04 -8.80 -4.24
N ALA A 197 3.69 -9.02 -5.51
CA ALA A 197 2.29 -9.28 -5.91
C ALA A 197 2.27 -9.67 -7.39
N ASN A 198 1.68 -10.82 -7.69
CA ASN A 198 1.06 -11.04 -8.99
C ASN A 198 0.20 -9.83 -9.34
N SER A 199 0.20 -9.39 -10.60
CA SER A 199 -0.73 -8.35 -11.04
C SER A 199 -2.16 -8.86 -10.82
N ALA A 200 -2.80 -8.40 -9.74
CA ALA A 200 -4.17 -8.75 -9.44
C ALA A 200 -5.06 -8.07 -10.48
N LEU A 201 -5.60 -8.85 -11.41
CA LEU A 201 -6.64 -8.38 -12.32
C LEU A 201 -7.94 -8.35 -11.52
N LYS A 202 -8.38 -7.15 -11.15
CA LYS A 202 -9.64 -6.94 -10.43
C LYS A 202 -10.73 -6.55 -11.41
N PHE A 203 -11.78 -7.36 -11.50
CA PHE A 203 -13.00 -7.04 -12.23
C PHE A 203 -14.08 -6.66 -11.24
N GLN A 204 -14.54 -5.40 -11.25
CA GLN A 204 -15.64 -4.98 -10.40
C GLN A 204 -16.92 -5.74 -10.80
N SER A 205 -17.47 -6.52 -9.88
CA SER A 205 -18.65 -7.36 -10.08
C SER A 205 -19.88 -6.86 -9.31
N GLY A 206 -19.82 -5.67 -8.72
CA GLY A 206 -20.92 -5.06 -7.98
C GLY A 206 -20.81 -3.54 -7.87
N PRO A 207 -21.85 -2.87 -7.34
CA PRO A 207 -21.94 -1.41 -7.32
C PRO A 207 -21.01 -0.73 -6.31
N SER A 208 -20.43 -1.47 -5.37
CA SER A 208 -19.46 -0.96 -4.39
C SER A 208 -18.01 -1.28 -4.80
N SER A 209 -17.07 -0.50 -4.25
CA SER A 209 -15.61 -0.67 -4.44
C SER A 209 -15.07 -2.04 -3.99
N ASP A 210 -15.83 -2.76 -3.17
CA ASP A 210 -15.38 -3.96 -2.48
C ASP A 210 -15.86 -5.26 -3.16
N ALA A 211 -16.76 -5.13 -4.14
CA ALA A 211 -17.28 -6.27 -4.90
C ALA A 211 -16.45 -6.46 -6.17
N PHE A 212 -15.33 -7.19 -6.08
CA PHE A 212 -14.50 -7.53 -7.23
C PHE A 212 -14.24 -9.05 -7.36
N ILE A 213 -14.08 -9.50 -8.59
CA ILE A 213 -13.48 -10.79 -8.94
C ILE A 213 -12.00 -10.54 -9.16
N GLN A 214 -11.16 -11.07 -8.28
CA GLN A 214 -9.71 -11.00 -8.40
C GLN A 214 -9.17 -12.26 -9.08
N ILE A 215 -8.41 -12.06 -10.16
CA ILE A 215 -7.61 -13.09 -10.81
C ILE A 215 -6.14 -12.74 -10.59
N ASP A 216 -5.43 -13.58 -9.84
CA ASP A 216 -3.99 -13.44 -9.68
C ASP A 216 -3.28 -14.11 -10.86
N THR A 217 -2.36 -13.42 -11.53
CA THR A 217 -1.47 -14.05 -12.51
C THR A 217 -0.61 -15.12 -11.83
N LEU A 218 -0.27 -16.22 -12.49
CA LEU A 218 0.54 -17.28 -11.88
C LEU A 218 2.00 -17.19 -12.35
N ASN A 219 2.96 -17.06 -11.43
CA ASN A 219 4.37 -17.26 -11.75
C ASN A 219 4.74 -18.75 -11.54
N VAL A 220 4.92 -19.48 -12.64
CA VAL A 220 5.27 -20.92 -12.66
C VAL A 220 6.77 -21.19 -12.84
N GLN A 221 7.62 -20.18 -12.64
CA GLN A 221 9.05 -20.36 -12.78
C GLN A 221 9.61 -21.27 -11.68
N THR A 222 10.64 -22.04 -12.02
CA THR A 222 11.25 -23.04 -11.12
C THR A 222 12.57 -22.56 -10.51
N GLY A 223 13.10 -21.41 -10.96
CA GLY A 223 14.32 -20.82 -10.42
C GLY A 223 14.10 -20.31 -8.99
N THR A 224 15.16 -20.35 -8.17
CA THR A 224 15.17 -19.81 -6.80
C THR A 224 15.93 -18.49 -6.69
N THR A 225 16.66 -18.09 -7.74
CA THR A 225 17.49 -16.88 -7.78
C THR A 225 17.41 -16.24 -9.18
N GLY A 226 17.68 -14.93 -9.24
CA GLY A 226 17.69 -14.17 -10.49
C GLY A 226 16.31 -13.74 -10.99
N THR A 227 16.27 -13.11 -12.17
CA THR A 227 15.07 -12.55 -12.81
C THR A 227 13.98 -13.59 -13.11
N ASN A 228 14.34 -14.88 -13.09
CA ASN A 228 13.45 -16.01 -13.31
C ASN A 228 13.12 -16.78 -12.02
N ALA A 229 13.25 -16.13 -10.86
CA ALA A 229 12.86 -16.75 -9.60
C ALA A 229 11.32 -16.88 -9.49
N GLY A 230 10.86 -18.10 -9.28
CA GLY A 230 9.46 -18.38 -8.96
C GLY A 230 9.14 -18.08 -7.50
N GLN A 231 7.86 -17.93 -7.18
CA GLN A 231 7.39 -17.76 -5.79
C GLN A 231 6.60 -18.97 -5.27
N ALA A 232 6.15 -19.86 -6.16
CA ALA A 232 5.43 -21.07 -5.77
C ALA A 232 6.41 -22.11 -5.23
N SER A 233 6.22 -22.51 -3.97
CA SER A 233 7.08 -23.49 -3.29
C SER A 233 7.18 -24.81 -4.05
N GLU A 234 6.08 -25.26 -4.65
CA GLU A 234 5.99 -26.48 -5.45
C GLU A 234 6.86 -26.38 -6.73
N MET A 235 6.84 -25.22 -7.39
CA MET A 235 7.66 -24.97 -8.60
C MET A 235 9.15 -24.84 -8.24
N MET A 236 9.47 -24.15 -7.15
CA MET A 236 10.84 -24.00 -6.66
C MET A 236 11.43 -25.33 -6.19
N THR A 237 10.60 -26.18 -5.56
CA THR A 237 10.99 -27.53 -5.16
C THR A 237 11.32 -28.38 -6.38
N LEU A 238 10.50 -28.34 -7.43
CA LEU A 238 10.80 -28.97 -8.71
C LEU A 238 12.15 -28.49 -9.26
N GLY A 239 12.34 -27.17 -9.37
CA GLY A 239 13.61 -26.61 -9.84
C GLY A 239 14.80 -27.12 -9.04
N THR A 240 14.71 -27.07 -7.71
CA THR A 240 15.77 -27.54 -6.80
C THR A 240 16.06 -29.04 -6.97
N ARG A 241 15.04 -29.89 -7.17
CA ARG A 241 15.26 -31.33 -7.40
C ARG A 241 15.96 -31.61 -8.74
N ILE A 242 15.70 -30.80 -9.76
CA ILE A 242 16.27 -30.97 -11.10
C ILE A 242 17.68 -30.37 -11.20
N THR A 243 17.89 -29.14 -10.73
CA THR A 243 19.13 -28.38 -10.95
C THR A 243 20.04 -28.33 -9.72
N GLY A 244 19.53 -28.65 -8.52
CA GLY A 244 20.29 -28.54 -7.28
C GLY A 244 21.36 -29.64 -7.12
N SER A 245 22.37 -29.34 -6.31
CA SER A 245 23.53 -30.19 -6.07
C SER A 245 23.47 -31.03 -4.78
N ALA A 246 22.42 -30.87 -3.97
CA ALA A 246 22.26 -31.62 -2.73
C ALA A 246 22.00 -33.12 -2.99
N ALA A 247 22.29 -33.96 -1.98
CA ALA A 247 22.06 -35.40 -2.06
C ALA A 247 20.59 -35.72 -2.41
N GLY A 248 20.39 -36.59 -3.40
CA GLY A 248 19.07 -36.97 -3.89
C GLY A 248 18.45 -36.02 -4.92
N ASN A 249 19.24 -35.10 -5.49
CA ASN A 249 18.87 -34.26 -6.64
C ASN A 249 19.58 -34.72 -7.92
N LEU A 250 19.07 -34.29 -9.09
CA LEU A 250 19.65 -34.64 -10.40
C LEU A 250 20.87 -33.79 -10.77
N GLY A 251 20.93 -32.53 -10.32
CA GLY A 251 21.76 -31.48 -10.92
C GLY A 251 23.28 -31.72 -10.92
N THR A 252 23.78 -32.65 -10.10
CA THR A 252 25.21 -32.98 -10.01
C THR A 252 25.51 -34.46 -10.16
N LEU A 253 24.55 -35.27 -10.60
CA LEU A 253 24.80 -36.69 -10.85
C LEU A 253 25.64 -36.88 -12.12
N GLY A 254 26.65 -37.74 -12.01
CA GLY A 254 27.57 -38.11 -13.08
C GLY A 254 27.81 -39.61 -13.16
N SER A 255 28.76 -40.01 -14.02
CA SER A 255 29.09 -41.42 -14.29
C SER A 255 29.68 -42.17 -13.11
N THR A 256 30.22 -41.46 -12.11
CA THR A 256 30.82 -42.04 -10.89
C THR A 256 29.80 -42.30 -9.78
N ASN A 257 28.53 -41.86 -9.95
CA ASN A 257 27.48 -42.10 -8.97
C ASN A 257 26.92 -43.51 -9.06
N THR A 258 26.49 -44.05 -7.91
CA THR A 258 25.92 -45.41 -7.86
C THR A 258 24.51 -45.44 -8.43
N ILE A 259 24.07 -46.62 -8.88
CA ILE A 259 22.70 -46.85 -9.38
C ILE A 259 21.66 -46.43 -8.34
N GLU A 260 21.90 -46.70 -7.06
CA GLU A 260 21.01 -46.33 -5.95
C GLU A 260 20.85 -44.80 -5.79
N GLN A 261 21.92 -44.05 -6.01
CA GLN A 261 21.89 -42.58 -6.01
C GLN A 261 21.04 -42.05 -7.17
N TRP A 262 21.22 -42.61 -8.37
CA TRP A 262 20.40 -42.28 -9.53
C TRP A 262 18.91 -42.59 -9.28
N GLN A 263 18.60 -43.78 -8.78
CA GLN A 263 17.21 -44.19 -8.50
C GLN A 263 16.54 -43.27 -7.47
N THR A 264 17.24 -42.92 -6.40
CA THR A 264 16.73 -42.00 -5.37
C THR A 264 16.43 -40.62 -5.95
N ALA A 265 17.35 -40.07 -6.74
CA ALA A 265 17.20 -38.76 -7.34
C ALA A 265 16.02 -38.71 -8.34
N PHE A 266 15.87 -39.74 -9.18
CA PHE A 266 14.72 -39.84 -10.09
C PHE A 266 13.39 -39.92 -9.36
N LYS A 267 13.30 -40.71 -8.27
CA LYS A 267 12.08 -40.79 -7.45
C LYS A 267 11.70 -39.43 -6.85
N ASN A 268 12.69 -38.71 -6.31
CA ASN A 268 12.47 -37.38 -5.73
C ASN A 268 12.04 -36.35 -6.78
N ALA A 269 12.66 -36.38 -7.96
CA ALA A 269 12.28 -35.50 -9.05
C ALA A 269 10.90 -35.81 -9.60
N ALA A 270 10.54 -37.09 -9.76
CA ALA A 270 9.20 -37.49 -10.18
C ALA A 270 8.14 -36.99 -9.20
N ALA A 271 8.35 -37.19 -7.89
CA ALA A 271 7.44 -36.66 -6.87
C ALA A 271 7.32 -35.13 -6.91
N ALA A 272 8.41 -34.41 -7.17
CA ALA A 272 8.36 -32.96 -7.30
C ALA A 272 7.65 -32.51 -8.59
N VAL A 273 7.77 -33.25 -9.69
CA VAL A 273 7.00 -33.02 -10.92
C VAL A 273 5.51 -33.25 -10.67
N ASP A 274 5.13 -34.32 -9.97
CA ASP A 274 3.73 -34.60 -9.67
C ASP A 274 3.10 -33.48 -8.84
N ASN A 275 3.79 -33.02 -7.78
CA ASN A 275 3.35 -31.88 -6.97
C ASN A 275 3.24 -30.59 -7.80
N ALA A 276 4.18 -30.37 -8.72
CA ALA A 276 4.18 -29.23 -9.61
C ALA A 276 2.97 -29.25 -10.58
N ILE A 277 2.68 -30.41 -11.16
CA ILE A 277 1.52 -30.60 -12.04
C ILE A 277 0.22 -30.39 -11.26
N GLU A 278 0.11 -30.96 -10.06
CA GLU A 278 -1.07 -30.80 -9.20
C GLU A 278 -1.33 -29.34 -8.85
N TYR A 279 -0.27 -28.61 -8.51
CA TYR A 279 -0.34 -27.17 -8.26
C TYR A 279 -0.89 -26.41 -9.47
N ILE A 280 -0.33 -26.63 -10.66
CA ILE A 280 -0.79 -25.99 -11.90
C ILE A 280 -2.24 -26.36 -12.20
N SER A 281 -2.60 -27.64 -12.03
CA SER A 281 -3.97 -28.15 -12.26
C SER A 281 -4.98 -27.47 -11.34
N THR A 282 -4.66 -27.36 -10.04
CA THR A 282 -5.50 -26.69 -9.05
C THR A 282 -5.70 -25.21 -9.39
N LYS A 283 -4.64 -24.51 -9.81
CA LYS A 283 -4.75 -23.11 -10.24
C LYS A 283 -5.60 -22.96 -11.51
N ARG A 284 -5.44 -23.85 -12.50
CA ARG A 284 -6.28 -23.89 -13.72
C ARG A 284 -7.76 -24.12 -13.39
N ALA A 285 -8.06 -25.04 -12.46
CA ALA A 285 -9.42 -25.30 -12.01
C ALA A 285 -10.03 -24.06 -11.34
N THR A 286 -9.25 -23.37 -10.51
CA THR A 286 -9.67 -22.12 -9.85
C THR A 286 -9.99 -21.05 -10.89
N PHE A 287 -9.10 -20.79 -11.85
CA PHE A 287 -9.35 -19.82 -12.92
C PHE A 287 -10.55 -20.21 -13.80
N GLY A 288 -10.72 -21.50 -14.10
CA GLY A 288 -11.91 -22.00 -14.78
C GLY A 288 -13.21 -21.67 -14.05
N SER A 289 -13.24 -21.87 -12.73
CA SER A 289 -14.41 -21.53 -11.91
C SER A 289 -14.71 -20.02 -11.90
N GLN A 290 -13.67 -19.18 -11.88
CA GLN A 290 -13.81 -17.73 -11.93
C GLN A 290 -14.31 -17.26 -13.30
N MET A 291 -13.81 -17.85 -14.40
CA MET A 291 -14.31 -17.56 -15.75
C MET A 291 -15.81 -17.92 -15.90
N ASN A 292 -16.25 -19.04 -15.32
CA ASN A 292 -17.67 -19.41 -15.32
C ASN A 292 -18.52 -18.39 -14.54
N ARG A 293 -18.03 -17.94 -13.39
CA ARG A 293 -18.71 -16.89 -12.60
C ARG A 293 -18.79 -15.57 -13.37
N LEU A 294 -17.70 -15.15 -14.02
CA LEU A 294 -17.67 -13.94 -14.86
C LEU A 294 -18.68 -14.03 -16.00
N SER A 295 -18.73 -15.17 -16.70
CA SER A 295 -19.70 -15.40 -17.76
C SER A 295 -21.14 -15.32 -17.25
N TYR A 296 -21.44 -15.92 -16.08
CA TYR A 296 -22.76 -15.86 -15.48
C TYR A 296 -23.15 -14.43 -15.08
N VAL A 297 -22.25 -13.70 -14.42
CA VAL A 297 -22.48 -12.31 -14.01
C VAL A 297 -22.70 -11.43 -15.24
N SER A 298 -21.91 -11.59 -16.30
CA SER A 298 -22.09 -10.87 -17.56
C SER A 298 -23.47 -11.09 -18.15
N THR A 299 -23.93 -12.35 -18.25
CA THR A 299 -25.26 -12.67 -18.80
C THR A 299 -26.38 -12.09 -17.94
N ASN A 300 -26.24 -12.16 -16.61
CA ASN A 300 -27.24 -11.59 -15.69
C ASN A 300 -27.30 -10.05 -15.78
N LEU A 301 -26.15 -9.38 -15.84
CA LEU A 301 -26.09 -7.91 -16.00
C LEU A 301 -26.67 -7.47 -17.34
N GLN A 302 -26.42 -8.22 -18.42
CA GLN A 302 -27.02 -7.96 -19.72
C GLN A 302 -28.56 -8.03 -19.63
N ALA A 303 -29.11 -9.05 -18.97
CA ALA A 303 -30.55 -9.21 -18.78
C ALA A 303 -31.14 -8.07 -17.91
N GLN A 304 -30.47 -7.71 -16.80
CA GLN A 304 -30.87 -6.58 -15.96
C GLN A 304 -30.84 -5.26 -16.73
N SER A 305 -29.80 -5.00 -17.52
CA SER A 305 -29.69 -3.81 -18.36
C SER A 305 -30.86 -3.72 -19.35
N THR A 306 -31.20 -4.82 -20.03
CA THR A 306 -32.34 -4.87 -20.95
C THR A 306 -33.66 -4.59 -20.23
N ASN A 307 -33.89 -5.20 -19.07
CA ASN A 307 -35.12 -4.99 -18.28
C ASN A 307 -35.24 -3.55 -17.76
N LEU A 308 -34.13 -2.95 -17.31
CA LEU A 308 -34.09 -1.55 -16.87
C LEU A 308 -34.31 -0.59 -18.04
N GLN A 309 -33.74 -0.88 -19.22
CA GLN A 309 -34.01 -0.10 -20.43
C GLN A 309 -35.48 -0.16 -20.82
N GLN A 310 -36.12 -1.34 -20.75
CA GLN A 310 -37.56 -1.50 -21.01
C GLN A 310 -38.42 -0.74 -19.99
N SER A 311 -38.09 -0.84 -18.69
CA SER A 311 -38.81 -0.10 -17.64
C SER A 311 -38.63 1.41 -17.79
N ARG A 312 -37.43 1.87 -18.17
CA ARG A 312 -37.18 3.27 -18.48
C ARG A 312 -37.97 3.72 -19.71
N SER A 313 -38.02 2.92 -20.77
CA SER A 313 -38.84 3.20 -21.97
C SER A 313 -40.32 3.32 -21.60
N ALA A 314 -40.86 2.40 -20.80
CA ALA A 314 -42.26 2.48 -20.36
C ALA A 314 -42.59 3.71 -19.48
N MET A 315 -41.60 4.27 -18.77
CA MET A 315 -41.80 5.48 -17.94
C MET A 315 -41.52 6.80 -18.70
N MET A 316 -40.48 6.83 -19.53
CA MET A 316 -39.99 8.04 -20.19
C MET A 316 -40.55 8.20 -21.60
N ASP A 317 -40.74 7.10 -22.33
CA ASP A 317 -41.25 7.16 -23.68
C ASP A 317 -42.77 7.26 -23.63
N THR A 318 -43.30 8.28 -24.31
CA THR A 318 -44.74 8.44 -24.47
C THR A 318 -45.24 7.54 -25.58
N ASP A 319 -46.43 6.96 -25.41
CA ASP A 319 -47.12 6.32 -26.52
C ASP A 319 -47.43 7.39 -27.59
N PHE A 320 -46.67 7.31 -28.69
CA PHE A 320 -46.76 8.25 -29.80
C PHE A 320 -48.17 8.30 -30.40
N ALA A 321 -48.89 7.17 -30.42
CA ALA A 321 -50.24 7.13 -30.96
C ALA A 321 -51.22 7.91 -30.06
N ALA A 322 -51.14 7.71 -28.74
CA ALA A 322 -52.00 8.40 -27.78
C ALA A 322 -51.72 9.91 -27.74
N GLU A 323 -50.46 10.33 -27.71
CA GLU A 323 -50.11 11.75 -27.63
C GLU A 323 -50.41 12.48 -28.95
N THR A 324 -50.23 11.82 -30.10
CA THR A 324 -50.62 12.38 -31.41
C THR A 324 -52.14 12.56 -31.51
N ALA A 325 -52.93 11.62 -31.00
CA ALA A 325 -54.39 11.75 -30.95
C ALA A 325 -54.83 12.91 -30.06
N LYS A 326 -54.18 13.08 -28.89
CA LYS A 326 -54.43 14.18 -27.96
C LYS A 326 -54.04 15.55 -28.55
N LEU A 327 -52.89 15.62 -29.22
CA LEU A 327 -52.43 16.81 -29.94
C LEU A 327 -53.42 17.18 -31.05
N THR A 328 -53.81 16.21 -31.88
CA THR A 328 -54.77 16.41 -32.97
C THR A 328 -56.12 16.88 -32.44
N LYS A 329 -56.62 16.26 -31.36
CA LYS A 329 -57.85 16.70 -30.68
C LYS A 329 -57.73 18.14 -30.16
N GLY A 330 -56.59 18.49 -29.55
CA GLY A 330 -56.31 19.83 -29.06
C GLY A 330 -56.30 20.87 -30.18
N GLN A 331 -55.67 20.55 -31.32
CA GLN A 331 -55.65 21.39 -32.52
C GLN A 331 -57.06 21.61 -33.09
N ILE A 332 -57.86 20.54 -33.22
CA ILE A 332 -59.25 20.63 -33.67
C ILE A 332 -60.08 21.48 -32.70
N MET A 333 -59.92 21.31 -31.38
CA MET A 333 -60.63 22.12 -30.38
C MET A 333 -60.22 23.59 -30.44
N GLN A 334 -58.94 23.92 -30.64
CA GLN A 334 -58.51 25.32 -30.80
C GLN A 334 -59.11 25.96 -32.05
N GLN A 335 -59.14 25.24 -33.17
CA GLN A 335 -59.78 25.68 -34.40
C GLN A 335 -61.30 25.86 -34.21
N ALA A 336 -61.95 24.93 -33.51
CA ALA A 336 -63.38 25.02 -33.21
C ALA A 336 -63.70 26.17 -32.24
N ALA A 337 -62.88 26.37 -31.20
CA ALA A 337 -63.04 27.46 -30.24
C ALA A 337 -62.88 28.83 -30.90
N THR A 338 -61.90 28.99 -31.80
CA THR A 338 -61.74 30.24 -32.57
C THR A 338 -62.91 30.48 -33.52
N ALA A 339 -63.41 29.45 -34.21
CA ALA A 339 -64.61 29.55 -35.05
C ALA A 339 -65.87 29.91 -34.23
N MET A 340 -66.06 29.27 -33.07
CA MET A 340 -67.15 29.57 -32.14
C MET A 340 -67.05 30.98 -31.55
N LEU A 341 -65.84 31.44 -31.20
CA LEU A 341 -65.61 32.80 -30.71
C LEU A 341 -65.92 33.84 -31.80
N ALA A 342 -65.54 33.56 -33.05
CA ALA A 342 -65.88 34.40 -34.19
C ALA A 342 -67.41 34.46 -34.41
N GLN A 343 -68.10 33.32 -34.32
CA GLN A 343 -69.56 33.23 -34.42
C GLN A 343 -70.26 33.98 -33.28
N ALA A 344 -69.80 33.80 -32.05
CA ALA A 344 -70.33 34.47 -30.86
C ALA A 344 -70.11 35.98 -30.90
N ASN A 345 -69.01 36.47 -31.47
CA ASN A 345 -68.77 37.90 -31.68
C ASN A 345 -69.65 38.50 -32.80
N GLN A 346 -70.13 37.69 -33.74
CA GLN A 346 -71.06 38.16 -34.79
C GLN A 346 -72.52 38.16 -34.36
N MET A 347 -72.91 37.31 -33.42
CA MET A 347 -74.29 37.17 -32.94
C MET A 347 -74.91 38.46 -32.35
N PRO A 348 -74.19 39.31 -31.58
CA PRO A 348 -74.72 40.59 -31.09
C PRO A 348 -75.13 41.55 -32.21
N ASN A 349 -74.39 41.56 -33.32
CA ASN A 349 -74.67 42.44 -34.45
C ASN A 349 -75.94 42.03 -35.21
N VAL A 350 -76.24 40.74 -35.25
CA VAL A 350 -77.48 40.20 -35.86
C VAL A 350 -78.69 40.52 -34.98
N ILE A 351 -78.54 40.47 -33.65
CA ILE A 351 -79.63 40.84 -32.73
C ILE A 351 -79.93 42.35 -32.82
N LEU A 352 -78.89 43.18 -32.96
CA LEU A 352 -79.08 44.62 -33.11
C LEU A 352 -79.73 45.01 -34.45
N SER A 353 -79.64 44.17 -35.48
CA SER A 353 -80.39 44.39 -36.74
C SER A 353 -81.85 43.96 -36.65
N LEU A 354 -82.23 43.14 -35.66
CA LEU A 354 -83.62 42.72 -35.41
C LEU A 354 -84.39 43.68 -34.48
N LEU A 355 -83.67 44.55 -33.77
CA LEU A 355 -84.23 45.58 -32.88
C LEU A 355 -84.34 46.97 -33.54
N LYS A 356 -84.00 47.09 -34.82
CA LYS A 356 -84.21 48.28 -35.65
C LYS A 356 -85.39 48.07 -36.58
#